data_AF-A0A5C6U231-F1
#
_entry.id   AF-A0A5C6U231-F1
#
_cell.length_a   1.000
_cell.length_b   1.000
_cell.length_c   1.000
_cell.angle_alpha   90.00
_cell.angle_beta   90.00
_cell.angle_gamma   90.00
#
_symmetry.space_group_name_H-M   'P 1'
#
loop_
_entity.id
_entity.type
_entity.pdbx_description
1 polymer ?
#
loop_
_entity_poly.entity_id
_entity_poly.type
_entity_poly.pdbx_seq_one_letter_code
_entity_poly.pdbx_strand_id
1 'polypeptide(L)'
;MRDLAGNRLTGVYGWSFNVRPWTTQFGTSATETASAAALDSAGSVFVAGSTNGSPDGVPTAGGFDAVLVKYDRFGARQWSRLLGSSAADTGQALATDRSGNVYLGGVINFDNLLIGGARGFVAKYDGGGTKLWERLLASGGNDHVRSITVDGDGNVIAAGFTGVISSPPTAAPMVRTCSWPSTTATGR
;
A
#
# COMPACT_ATOMS: atom_id res chain seq x y z
N MET A 1 -15.43 -7.51 -40.51
CA MET A 1 -15.98 -6.33 -41.23
C MET A 1 -14.81 -5.59 -41.86
N ARG A 2 -14.97 -5.10 -43.10
CA ARG A 2 -14.00 -4.22 -43.80
C ARG A 2 -14.49 -2.77 -43.67
N ASP A 3 -13.59 -1.80 -43.77
CA ASP A 3 -14.02 -0.40 -43.86
C ASP A 3 -14.57 -0.08 -45.27
N LEU A 4 -15.11 1.14 -45.42
CA LEU A 4 -15.66 1.64 -46.69
C LEU A 4 -14.60 1.83 -47.79
N ALA A 5 -13.31 1.71 -47.46
CA ALA A 5 -12.19 1.72 -48.41
C ALA A 5 -11.71 0.30 -48.78
N GLY A 6 -12.36 -0.75 -48.26
CA GLY A 6 -12.05 -2.14 -48.57
C GLY A 6 -10.86 -2.72 -47.80
N ASN A 7 -10.28 -1.96 -46.85
CA ASN A 7 -9.17 -2.42 -46.03
C ASN A 7 -9.63 -3.44 -44.99
N ARG A 8 -8.78 -4.44 -44.74
CA ARG A 8 -9.03 -5.46 -43.73
C ARG A 8 -8.72 -4.88 -42.36
N LEU A 9 -9.76 -4.62 -41.56
CA LEU A 9 -9.60 -4.24 -40.15
C LEU A 9 -9.06 -5.45 -39.37
N THR A 10 -7.74 -5.53 -39.16
CA THR A 10 -7.12 -6.51 -38.28
C THR A 10 -6.94 -5.92 -36.88
N GLY A 11 -8.06 -5.58 -36.24
CA GLY A 11 -8.10 -5.27 -34.81
C GLY A 11 -8.49 -6.54 -34.06
N VAL A 12 -7.51 -7.36 -33.69
CA VAL A 12 -7.75 -8.47 -32.76
C VAL A 12 -7.74 -7.88 -31.35
N TYR A 13 -8.91 -7.45 -30.85
CA TYR A 13 -9.15 -7.37 -29.42
C TYR A 13 -9.39 -8.80 -28.90
N GLY A 14 -8.32 -9.60 -28.89
CA GLY A 14 -8.33 -10.96 -28.38
C GLY A 14 -7.64 -10.98 -27.03
N TRP A 15 -8.38 -11.32 -25.97
CA TRP A 15 -7.77 -11.82 -24.74
C TRP A 15 -7.04 -13.13 -25.10
N SER A 16 -5.74 -13.05 -25.35
CA SER A 16 -4.92 -14.24 -25.56
C SER A 16 -4.70 -14.91 -24.21
N PHE A 17 -5.46 -15.97 -23.94
CA PHE A 17 -5.22 -16.86 -22.79
C PHE A 17 -4.01 -17.79 -22.99
N ASN A 18 -3.28 -17.68 -24.11
CA ASN A 18 -2.12 -18.52 -24.44
C ASN A 18 -0.77 -17.84 -24.23
N VAL A 19 -0.73 -16.67 -23.59
CA VAL A 19 0.49 -16.09 -23.05
C VAL A 19 0.22 -15.84 -21.57
N ARG A 20 0.61 -16.77 -20.69
CA ARG A 20 0.88 -16.40 -19.30
C ARG A 20 2.17 -15.60 -19.36
N PRO A 21 2.17 -14.26 -19.21
CA PRO A 21 3.38 -13.47 -19.38
C PRO A 21 4.42 -13.91 -18.33
N TRP A 22 3.94 -14.28 -17.13
CA TRP A 22 4.66 -14.97 -16.09
C TRP A 22 3.69 -15.42 -14.98
N THR A 23 4.12 -16.36 -14.15
CA THR A 23 3.55 -16.61 -12.83
C THR A 23 4.72 -16.71 -11.88
N THR A 24 4.81 -15.80 -10.92
CA THR A 24 5.86 -15.80 -9.91
C THR A 24 5.23 -16.21 -8.59
N GLN A 25 5.56 -17.42 -8.11
CA GLN A 25 5.26 -17.80 -6.74
C GLN A 25 6.39 -17.29 -5.85
N PHE A 26 6.02 -16.55 -4.81
CA PHE A 26 6.93 -16.12 -3.77
C PHE A 26 6.35 -16.55 -2.42
N GLY A 27 7.24 -17.07 -1.61
CA GLY A 27 6.98 -17.51 -0.25
C GLY A 27 8.28 -18.00 0.35
N THR A 28 8.28 -18.17 1.66
CA THR A 28 9.34 -18.89 2.35
C THR A 28 8.90 -20.35 2.51
N SER A 29 9.57 -21.12 3.36
CA SER A 29 9.04 -22.41 3.80
C SER A 29 7.87 -22.27 4.79
N ALA A 30 7.57 -21.03 5.21
CA ALA A 30 6.51 -20.70 6.15
C ALA A 30 5.21 -20.36 5.41
N THR A 31 4.27 -19.72 6.11
CA THR A 31 2.98 -19.32 5.56
C THR A 31 3.03 -17.87 5.10
N GLU A 32 2.56 -17.62 3.88
CA GLU A 32 2.36 -16.30 3.33
C GLU A 32 0.93 -16.13 2.81
N THR A 33 0.40 -14.92 2.98
CA THR A 33 -0.83 -14.49 2.34
C THR A 33 -0.58 -13.24 1.51
N ALA A 34 -1.37 -13.05 0.46
CA ALA A 34 -1.43 -11.80 -0.30
C ALA A 34 -2.84 -11.23 -0.20
N SER A 35 -2.94 -9.95 0.15
CA SER A 35 -4.21 -9.26 0.42
C SER A 35 -4.43 -8.06 -0.49
N ALA A 36 -3.36 -7.44 -1.00
CA ALA A 36 -3.43 -6.26 -1.87
C ALA A 36 -2.29 -6.24 -2.88
N ALA A 37 -2.53 -5.60 -4.02
CA ALA A 37 -1.52 -5.32 -5.02
C ALA A 37 -1.72 -3.91 -5.62
N ALA A 38 -0.64 -3.27 -6.03
CA ALA A 38 -0.65 -1.98 -6.71
C ALA A 38 0.48 -1.89 -7.74
N LEU A 39 0.37 -0.97 -8.70
CA LEU A 39 1.39 -0.69 -9.70
C LEU A 39 1.93 0.73 -9.53
N ASP A 40 3.23 0.96 -9.75
CA ASP A 40 3.72 2.32 -10.00
C ASP A 40 3.60 2.70 -11.49
N SER A 41 3.92 3.96 -11.83
CA SER A 41 3.90 4.45 -13.21
C SER A 41 4.95 3.81 -14.12
N ALA A 42 5.97 3.15 -13.56
CA ALA A 42 6.97 2.40 -14.32
C ALA A 42 6.55 0.94 -14.58
N GLY A 43 5.41 0.51 -14.01
CA GLY A 43 4.89 -0.85 -14.10
C GLY A 43 5.49 -1.81 -13.08
N SER A 44 6.22 -1.33 -12.06
CA SER A 44 6.64 -2.17 -10.94
C SER A 44 5.40 -2.63 -10.17
N VAL A 45 5.42 -3.88 -9.71
CA VAL A 45 4.31 -4.48 -8.96
C VAL A 45 4.65 -4.48 -7.49
N PHE A 46 3.74 -3.97 -6.67
CA PHE A 46 3.80 -4.06 -5.22
C PHE A 46 2.74 -5.04 -4.74
N VAL A 47 3.11 -5.93 -3.82
CA VAL A 47 2.20 -6.90 -3.19
C VAL A 47 2.31 -6.77 -1.68
N ALA A 48 1.18 -6.73 -1.01
CA ALA A 48 1.11 -6.73 0.45
C ALA A 48 0.32 -7.94 0.97
N GLY A 49 0.61 -8.30 2.22
CA GLY A 49 -0.11 -9.35 2.94
C GLY A 49 0.53 -9.62 4.29
N SER A 50 0.64 -10.89 4.66
CA SER A 50 1.31 -11.31 5.90
C SER A 50 2.21 -12.52 5.69
N THR A 51 3.26 -12.64 6.50
CA THR A 51 4.17 -13.80 6.53
C THR A 51 4.61 -14.11 7.95
N ASN A 52 4.79 -15.38 8.29
CA ASN A 52 5.53 -15.82 9.48
C ASN A 52 6.90 -16.44 9.13
N GLY A 53 7.39 -16.10 7.94
CA GLY A 53 8.68 -16.52 7.43
C GLY A 53 9.69 -15.38 7.36
N SER A 54 10.90 -15.69 6.90
CA SER A 54 12.02 -14.74 6.83
C SER A 54 12.39 -14.34 5.39
N PRO A 55 11.58 -13.51 4.70
CA PRO A 55 11.91 -13.06 3.36
C PRO A 55 13.21 -12.23 3.38
N ASP A 56 14.08 -12.42 2.39
CA ASP A 56 15.45 -11.87 2.37
C ASP A 56 16.32 -12.23 3.59
N GLY A 57 15.98 -13.29 4.31
CA GLY A 57 16.68 -13.69 5.54
C GLY A 57 16.39 -12.77 6.73
N VAL A 58 15.46 -11.82 6.59
CA VAL A 58 15.02 -10.94 7.68
C VAL A 58 13.90 -11.64 8.44
N PRO A 59 14.08 -11.99 9.73
CA PRO A 59 13.05 -12.65 10.51
C PRO A 59 11.88 -11.72 10.83
N THR A 60 10.70 -12.29 11.07
CA THR A 60 9.56 -11.57 11.65
C THR A 60 9.87 -11.08 13.06
N ALA A 61 9.18 -10.03 13.47
CA ALA A 61 9.24 -9.50 14.84
C ALA A 61 8.49 -10.38 15.85
N GLY A 62 7.56 -11.21 15.36
CA GLY A 62 6.74 -12.09 16.17
C GLY A 62 6.03 -13.14 15.33
N GLY A 63 4.71 -13.22 15.48
CA GLY A 63 3.85 -14.19 14.78
C GLY A 63 3.85 -14.01 13.26
N PHE A 64 2.83 -13.35 12.74
CA PHE A 64 2.82 -12.92 11.34
C PHE A 64 3.22 -11.44 11.30
N ASP A 65 4.03 -11.03 10.35
CA ASP A 65 4.30 -9.62 10.10
C ASP A 65 3.61 -9.18 8.81
N ALA A 66 3.23 -7.89 8.73
CA ALA A 66 2.84 -7.31 7.46
C ALA A 66 4.04 -7.33 6.50
N VAL A 67 3.85 -7.89 5.30
CA VAL A 67 4.88 -7.93 4.27
C VAL A 67 4.52 -7.02 3.12
N LEU A 68 5.52 -6.31 2.59
CA LEU A 68 5.46 -5.55 1.35
C LEU A 68 6.58 -6.04 0.43
N VAL A 69 6.22 -6.48 -0.77
CA VAL A 69 7.16 -6.98 -1.77
C VAL A 69 7.06 -6.14 -3.02
N LYS A 70 8.21 -5.77 -3.60
CA LYS A 70 8.29 -5.13 -4.91
C LYS A 70 8.85 -6.11 -5.95
N TYR A 71 8.22 -6.12 -7.11
CA TYR A 71 8.71 -6.76 -8.33
C TYR A 71 8.87 -5.69 -9.42
N ASP A 72 9.77 -5.93 -10.36
CA ASP A 72 9.80 -5.18 -11.60
C ASP A 72 8.62 -5.57 -12.52
N ARG A 73 8.48 -4.85 -13.64
CA ARG A 73 7.43 -5.08 -14.64
C ARG A 73 7.49 -6.47 -15.32
N PHE A 74 8.59 -7.20 -15.15
CA PHE A 74 8.81 -8.53 -15.69
C PHE A 74 8.57 -9.63 -14.64
N GLY A 75 8.17 -9.26 -13.42
CA GLY A 75 7.92 -10.19 -12.33
C GLY A 75 9.16 -10.59 -11.54
N ALA A 76 10.31 -9.92 -11.76
CA ALA A 76 11.53 -10.19 -11.00
C ALA A 76 11.51 -9.40 -9.68
N ARG A 77 11.69 -10.12 -8.58
CA ARG A 77 11.65 -9.54 -7.22
C ARG A 77 12.82 -8.58 -7.00
N GLN A 78 12.50 -7.39 -6.51
CA GLN A 78 13.47 -6.34 -6.22
C GLN A 78 13.82 -6.29 -4.73
N TRP A 79 12.81 -6.32 -3.86
CA TRP A 79 12.99 -6.29 -2.41
C TRP A 79 11.73 -6.72 -1.66
N SER A 80 11.89 -7.05 -0.38
CA SER A 80 10.78 -7.16 0.58
C SER A 80 11.02 -6.35 1.85
N ARG A 81 9.93 -5.95 2.51
CA ARG A 81 9.95 -5.27 3.81
C ARG A 81 8.92 -5.91 4.72
N LEU A 82 9.34 -6.11 5.97
CA LEU A 82 8.46 -6.50 7.06
C LEU A 82 8.14 -5.27 7.91
N LEU A 83 6.91 -5.25 8.41
CA LEU A 83 6.43 -4.30 9.39
C LEU A 83 5.53 -5.05 10.35
N GLY A 84 5.97 -5.14 11.60
CA GLY A 84 5.28 -5.95 12.61
C GLY A 84 5.74 -5.66 14.03
N SER A 85 5.21 -6.48 14.92
CA SER A 85 5.26 -6.42 16.37
C SER A 85 5.51 -7.83 16.93
N SER A 86 5.38 -8.03 18.25
CA SER A 86 5.42 -9.37 18.82
C SER A 86 4.20 -10.22 18.44
N ALA A 87 3.09 -9.58 18.04
CA ALA A 87 1.82 -10.22 17.75
C ALA A 87 1.70 -10.56 16.25
N ALA A 88 0.48 -10.84 15.78
CA ALA A 88 0.21 -11.05 14.36
C ALA A 88 -0.27 -9.75 13.68
N ASP A 89 0.43 -9.32 12.65
CA ASP A 89 0.22 -8.09 11.89
C ASP A 89 -0.13 -8.39 10.43
N THR A 90 -0.80 -7.47 9.77
CA THR A 90 -1.28 -7.71 8.40
C THR A 90 -1.22 -6.45 7.56
N GLY A 91 -0.59 -6.54 6.39
CA GLY A 91 -0.79 -5.59 5.30
C GLY A 91 -2.12 -5.89 4.62
N GLN A 92 -2.94 -4.86 4.36
CA GLN A 92 -4.31 -5.01 3.84
C GLN A 92 -4.61 -4.08 2.67
N ALA A 93 -3.86 -2.99 2.50
CA ALA A 93 -4.09 -2.00 1.46
C ALA A 93 -2.79 -1.46 0.89
N LEU A 94 -2.81 -1.12 -0.39
CA LEU A 94 -1.70 -0.47 -1.10
C LEU A 94 -2.18 0.69 -1.95
N ALA A 95 -1.36 1.74 -2.03
CA ALA A 95 -1.43 2.78 -3.04
C ALA A 95 -0.02 3.22 -3.44
N THR A 96 0.13 3.79 -4.63
CA THR A 96 1.40 4.32 -5.15
C THR A 96 1.21 5.74 -5.62
N ASP A 97 2.23 6.59 -5.42
CA ASP A 97 2.24 7.95 -5.99
C ASP A 97 3.07 8.03 -7.27
N ARG A 98 2.98 9.18 -7.95
CA ARG A 98 3.71 9.44 -9.21
C ARG A 98 5.23 9.49 -9.04
N SER A 99 5.73 9.60 -7.81
CA SER A 99 7.16 9.54 -7.52
C SER A 99 7.65 8.11 -7.30
N GLY A 100 6.78 7.11 -7.41
CA GLY A 100 7.12 5.70 -7.19
C GLY A 100 7.23 5.32 -5.72
N ASN A 101 6.70 6.15 -4.80
CA ASN A 101 6.54 5.73 -3.41
C ASN A 101 5.33 4.82 -3.28
N VAL A 102 5.35 3.96 -2.27
CA VAL A 102 4.27 3.04 -1.95
C VAL A 102 3.78 3.26 -0.53
N TYR A 103 2.47 3.23 -0.36
CA TYR A 103 1.77 3.42 0.90
C TYR A 103 1.15 2.08 1.28
N LEU A 104 1.57 1.52 2.40
CA LEU A 104 1.05 0.30 2.98
C LEU A 104 0.08 0.63 4.11
N GLY A 105 -1.11 0.06 4.05
CA GLY A 105 -2.12 0.14 5.10
C GLY A 105 -2.42 -1.22 5.66
N GLY A 106 -2.75 -1.28 6.94
CA GLY A 106 -3.15 -2.52 7.57
C GLY A 106 -3.40 -2.39 9.05
N VAL A 107 -3.07 -3.47 9.77
CA VAL A 107 -3.20 -3.57 11.22
C VAL A 107 -1.90 -4.06 11.83
N ILE A 108 -1.50 -3.41 12.94
CA ILE A 108 -0.50 -3.92 13.88
C ILE A 108 -1.22 -4.29 15.18
N ASN A 109 -0.94 -5.47 15.72
CA ASN A 109 -1.48 -5.93 17.00
C ASN A 109 -0.44 -5.81 18.11
N PHE A 110 -0.88 -5.77 19.37
CA PHE A 110 0.02 -5.79 20.52
C PHE A 110 -0.54 -6.73 21.57
N ASP A 111 0.28 -7.66 22.05
CA ASP A 111 -0.15 -8.70 23.01
C ASP A 111 -0.24 -8.18 24.47
N ASN A 112 0.01 -6.89 24.71
CA ASN A 112 0.00 -6.35 26.07
C ASN A 112 -1.42 -6.02 26.55
N LEU A 113 -1.72 -6.39 27.80
CA LEU A 113 -3.04 -6.20 28.42
C LEU A 113 -3.30 -4.76 28.90
N LEU A 114 -2.28 -3.90 28.89
CA LEU A 114 -2.34 -2.52 29.42
C LEU A 114 -2.64 -1.46 28.33
N ILE A 115 -2.33 -1.75 27.08
CA ILE A 115 -2.51 -0.85 25.92
C ILE A 115 -3.08 -1.62 24.71
N GLY A 116 -3.59 -2.83 24.96
CA GLY A 116 -3.96 -3.83 23.98
C GLY A 116 -4.97 -3.34 22.94
N GLY A 117 -4.88 -3.93 21.77
CA GLY A 117 -5.79 -3.66 20.65
C GLY A 117 -5.06 -3.58 19.32
N ALA A 118 -5.78 -3.98 18.27
CA ALA A 118 -5.39 -3.75 16.89
C ALA A 118 -5.27 -2.25 16.64
N ARG A 119 -4.15 -1.80 16.06
CA ARG A 119 -3.97 -0.43 15.58
C ARG A 119 -3.87 -0.41 14.08
N GLY A 120 -4.70 0.42 13.46
CA GLY A 120 -4.61 0.68 12.03
C GLY A 120 -3.29 1.40 11.78
N PHE A 121 -2.60 1.09 10.70
CA PHE A 121 -1.39 1.83 10.33
C PHE A 121 -1.43 2.27 8.88
N VAL A 122 -0.67 3.34 8.60
CA VAL A 122 -0.25 3.73 7.26
C VAL A 122 1.27 3.92 7.30
N ALA A 123 2.00 3.26 6.42
CA ALA A 123 3.44 3.39 6.25
C ALA A 123 3.77 3.78 4.82
N LYS A 124 4.70 4.71 4.63
CA LYS A 124 5.20 5.11 3.31
C LYS A 124 6.62 4.59 3.13
N TYR A 125 6.88 4.01 1.97
CA TYR A 125 8.21 3.61 1.52
C TYR A 125 8.54 4.28 0.20
N ASP A 126 9.82 4.61 -0.02
CA ASP A 126 10.28 5.05 -1.33
C ASP A 126 10.37 3.88 -2.34
N GLY A 127 10.65 4.20 -3.60
CA GLY A 127 10.78 3.19 -4.67
C GLY A 127 11.93 2.19 -4.46
N GLY A 128 12.91 2.52 -3.60
CA GLY A 128 14.01 1.64 -3.18
C GLY A 128 13.68 0.80 -1.94
N GLY A 129 12.50 0.97 -1.36
CA GLY A 129 12.05 0.26 -0.16
C GLY A 129 12.53 0.88 1.15
N THR A 130 13.03 2.12 1.17
CA THR A 130 13.35 2.81 2.43
C THR A 130 12.05 3.30 3.07
N LYS A 131 11.80 2.98 4.34
CA LYS A 131 10.65 3.50 5.07
C LYS A 131 10.84 5.00 5.32
N LEU A 132 9.97 5.82 4.73
CA LEU A 132 10.00 7.28 4.89
C LEU A 132 9.27 7.71 6.16
N TRP A 133 8.11 7.10 6.44
CA TRP A 133 7.36 7.35 7.67
C TRP A 133 6.33 6.26 7.94
N GLU A 134 5.84 6.24 9.18
CA GLU A 134 4.75 5.40 9.65
C GLU A 134 3.83 6.21 10.57
N ARG A 135 2.53 5.93 10.51
CA ARG A 135 1.49 6.54 11.34
C ARG A 135 0.57 5.45 11.85
N LEU A 136 0.34 5.43 13.16
CA LEU A 136 -0.65 4.58 13.81
C LEU A 136 -1.94 5.36 14.05
N LEU A 137 -3.07 4.70 13.81
CA LEU A 137 -4.39 5.10 14.23
C LEU A 137 -4.62 4.43 15.59
N ALA A 138 -4.86 5.24 16.61
CA ALA A 138 -5.05 4.79 17.98
C ALA A 138 -6.28 5.48 18.57
N SER A 139 -7.43 4.86 18.37
CA SER A 139 -8.75 5.34 18.80
C SER A 139 -9.13 4.90 20.22
N GLY A 140 -8.34 4.00 20.80
CA GLY A 140 -8.67 3.28 22.04
C GLY A 140 -9.45 1.98 21.83
N GLY A 141 -9.76 1.64 20.57
CA GLY A 141 -10.31 0.34 20.16
C GLY A 141 -9.53 -0.31 19.03
N ASN A 142 -10.05 -1.41 18.50
CA ASN A 142 -9.46 -2.11 17.35
C ASN A 142 -9.62 -1.29 16.07
N ASP A 143 -8.51 -0.80 15.54
CA ASP A 143 -8.42 0.01 14.34
C ASP A 143 -7.82 -0.79 13.18
N HIS A 144 -8.36 -0.57 11.97
CA HIS A 144 -7.87 -1.20 10.75
C HIS A 144 -7.87 -0.20 9.61
N VAL A 145 -6.81 -0.20 8.80
CA VAL A 145 -6.80 0.44 7.49
C VAL A 145 -7.04 -0.61 6.42
N ARG A 146 -8.17 -0.51 5.71
CA ARG A 146 -8.63 -1.47 4.69
C ARG A 146 -8.48 -0.97 3.26
N SER A 147 -8.36 0.34 3.08
CA SER A 147 -8.16 0.96 1.77
C SER A 147 -7.31 2.21 1.92
N ILE A 148 -6.46 2.46 0.94
CA ILE A 148 -5.68 3.69 0.82
C ILE A 148 -5.81 4.17 -0.61
N THR A 149 -5.95 5.48 -0.79
CA THR A 149 -5.70 6.17 -2.06
C THR A 149 -4.78 7.36 -1.83
N VAL A 150 -4.06 7.74 -2.86
CA VAL A 150 -3.16 8.90 -2.86
C VAL A 150 -3.40 9.72 -4.11
N ASP A 151 -3.48 11.05 -3.96
CA ASP A 151 -3.65 11.94 -5.09
C ASP A 151 -2.30 12.33 -5.74
N GLY A 152 -2.37 13.16 -6.78
CA GLY A 152 -1.19 13.62 -7.52
C GLY A 152 -0.25 14.52 -6.72
N ASP A 153 -0.72 15.11 -5.62
CA ASP A 153 0.04 15.99 -4.72
C ASP A 153 0.64 15.22 -3.54
N GLY A 154 0.32 13.93 -3.41
CA GLY A 154 0.79 13.06 -2.34
C GLY A 154 -0.08 13.08 -1.08
N ASN A 155 -1.30 13.64 -1.15
CA ASN A 155 -2.25 13.57 -0.05
C ASN A 155 -2.81 12.16 0.06
N VAL A 156 -2.83 11.61 1.27
CA VAL A 156 -3.22 10.24 1.55
C VAL A 156 -4.61 10.22 2.17
N ILE A 157 -5.52 9.45 1.59
CA ILE A 157 -6.81 9.12 2.19
C ILE A 157 -6.77 7.65 2.56
N ALA A 158 -6.97 7.37 3.85
CA ALA A 158 -7.07 6.01 4.38
C ALA A 158 -8.49 5.78 4.90
N ALA A 159 -9.05 4.61 4.60
CA ALA A 159 -10.37 4.20 5.04
C ALA A 159 -10.32 2.81 5.69
N GLY A 160 -11.23 2.56 6.63
CA GLY A 160 -11.33 1.32 7.38
C GLY A 160 -12.31 1.44 8.52
N PHE A 161 -12.05 0.77 9.64
CA PHE A 161 -12.93 0.81 10.80
C PHE A 161 -12.14 1.01 12.09
N THR A 162 -12.82 1.56 13.08
CA THR A 162 -12.32 1.82 14.42
C THR A 162 -13.27 1.25 15.45
N GLY A 163 -12.72 0.62 16.48
CA GLY A 163 -13.48 -0.03 17.55
C GLY A 163 -14.07 0.95 18.56
N VAL A 164 -13.53 2.18 18.66
CA VAL A 164 -14.01 3.21 19.59
C VAL A 164 -13.90 4.57 18.92
N ILE A 165 -15.04 5.23 18.65
CA ILE A 165 -15.05 6.67 18.34
C ILE A 165 -15.12 7.47 19.63
N SER A 166 -14.08 7.39 20.47
CA SER A 166 -13.93 8.40 21.52
C SER A 166 -13.70 9.73 20.80
N SER A 167 -14.37 10.80 21.28
CA SER A 167 -14.49 12.14 20.67
C SER A 167 -13.39 12.53 19.68
N PRO A 168 -13.72 13.27 18.58
CA PRO A 168 -12.80 13.54 17.47
C PRO A 168 -11.40 13.87 17.97
N PRO A 169 -10.34 13.36 17.31
CA PRO A 169 -8.97 13.52 17.77
C PRO A 169 -8.76 14.97 18.21
N THR A 170 -8.31 15.15 19.46
CA THR A 170 -7.91 16.47 19.97
C THR A 170 -6.71 17.02 19.20
N ALA A 171 -6.06 16.20 18.36
CA ALA A 171 -5.26 16.67 17.25
C ALA A 171 -6.20 17.21 16.17
N ALA A 172 -6.20 18.54 16.01
CA ALA A 172 -6.93 19.28 15.00
C ALA A 172 -7.06 18.52 13.66
N PRO A 173 -8.21 18.60 12.97
CA PRO A 173 -8.33 18.01 11.65
C PRO A 173 -7.16 18.52 10.80
N MET A 174 -6.48 17.62 10.08
CA MET A 174 -5.46 18.01 9.11
C MET A 174 -6.13 18.69 7.91
N VAL A 175 -6.66 19.89 8.14
CA VAL A 175 -7.08 20.84 7.12
C VAL A 175 -5.97 21.86 7.06
N ARG A 176 -5.01 21.67 6.15
CA ARG A 176 -4.23 22.81 5.67
C ARG A 176 -5.12 23.54 4.68
N THR A 177 -5.81 24.57 5.13
CA THR A 177 -6.28 25.62 4.20
C THR A 177 -5.04 26.33 3.69
N CYS A 178 -4.66 26.08 2.44
CA CYS A 178 -3.67 26.91 1.76
C CYS A 178 -4.35 28.26 1.45
N SER A 179 -4.05 29.29 2.24
CA SER A 179 -4.28 30.67 1.85
C SER A 179 -3.15 31.10 0.91
N TRP A 180 -3.50 31.39 -0.33
CA TRP A 180 -2.58 32.01 -1.28
C TRP A 180 -2.40 33.49 -0.92
N PRO A 181 -1.18 34.05 -0.86
CA PRO A 181 -1.02 35.48 -0.99
C PRO A 181 -1.34 35.87 -2.43
N SER A 182 -2.36 36.68 -2.62
CA SER A 182 -2.60 37.36 -3.89
C SER A 182 -1.43 38.30 -4.16
N THR A 183 -0.60 37.98 -5.15
CA THR A 183 0.30 38.97 -5.73
C THR A 183 -0.55 39.93 -6.54
N THR A 184 -0.72 41.14 -6.00
CA THR A 184 -1.21 42.27 -6.75
C THR A 184 -0.23 42.56 -7.88
N ALA A 185 -0.56 42.13 -9.09
CA ALA A 185 0.06 42.62 -10.31
C ALA A 185 -0.56 43.99 -10.64
N THR A 186 0.12 45.06 -10.27
CA THR A 186 0.07 46.36 -10.96
C THR A 186 1.47 46.56 -11.52
N GLY A 187 1.74 46.71 -12.81
CA GLY A 187 0.91 47.16 -13.92
C GLY A 187 1.74 48.21 -14.65
N ARG A 188 2.19 47.85 -15.86
CA ARG A 188 2.96 48.64 -16.87
C ARG A 188 4.40 49.04 -16.55
#